data_AF-X1TPZ3-F1
#
_entry.id   AF-X1TPZ3-F1
#
_cell.length_a   1.000
_cell.length_b   1.000
_cell.length_c   1.000
_cell.angle_alpha   90.00
_cell.angle_beta   90.00
_cell.angle_gamma   90.00
#
_symmetry.space_group_name_H-M   'P 1'
#
loop_
_entity.id
_entity.type
_entity.pdbx_description
1 polymer ?
#
loop_
_entity_poly.entity_id
_entity_poly.type
_entity_poly.pdbx_seq_one_letter_code
_entity_poly.pdbx_strand_id
1 'polypeptide(L)'
;RLYFLYEAYDDYWNMTPHRGDIFEVAIDADLSGGNYYQNPQRDGWADNHFNHKGVHAQNYHIFTPPGDGRDWCMIMGCQPWIKEFPWANAAYHHTFKEGEGGNLTLECWITPFDYAPYDGPSQAVVSDLKENTIIGLSWAILDYDENSDKDEGFWNLSHNTTMDTYGSMLCAFRLMPIESFLLKPLEAQWSFTVLDMTHRLVAFKDLSRGNITSWLWDFGDSTISTKQNPIHQYNETGEFVVILTVDGPEGKARHIKVRDV
;
A
#
# COMPACT_ATOMS: atom_id res chain seq x y z
N ARG A 1 -2.35 0.64 5.14
CA ARG A 1 -1.38 0.11 4.15
C ARG A 1 -1.07 -1.32 4.48
N LEU A 2 -0.94 -2.17 3.47
CA LEU A 2 -0.47 -3.54 3.58
C LEU A 2 0.97 -3.59 3.07
N TYR A 3 1.86 -4.26 3.80
CA TYR A 3 3.27 -4.40 3.45
C TYR A 3 3.52 -5.82 2.97
N PHE A 4 4.27 -5.95 1.88
CA PHE A 4 4.63 -7.21 1.27
C PHE A 4 6.15 -7.29 1.17
N LEU A 5 6.69 -8.42 1.62
CA LEU A 5 8.04 -8.87 1.33
C LEU A 5 7.90 -10.11 0.47
N TYR A 6 8.40 -10.04 -0.76
CA TYR A 6 8.41 -11.15 -1.70
C TYR A 6 9.86 -11.49 -2.05
N GLU A 7 10.25 -12.74 -1.74
CA GLU A 7 11.55 -13.29 -2.07
C GLU A 7 11.37 -14.46 -3.03
N ALA A 8 11.98 -14.37 -4.20
CA ALA A 8 11.90 -15.38 -5.24
C ALA A 8 13.29 -15.88 -5.62
N TYR A 9 13.36 -17.18 -5.91
CA TYR A 9 14.52 -17.85 -6.48
C TYR A 9 14.01 -18.63 -7.68
N ASP A 10 14.65 -18.42 -8.80
CA ASP A 10 14.18 -18.97 -10.07
C ASP A 10 15.40 -19.22 -10.95
N ASP A 11 15.33 -20.27 -11.77
CA ASP A 11 16.43 -20.83 -12.52
C ASP A 11 16.49 -20.35 -13.99
N TYR A 12 15.49 -19.59 -14.44
CA TYR A 12 15.43 -19.03 -15.78
C TYR A 12 14.64 -17.71 -15.78
N TRP A 13 15.17 -16.62 -16.37
CA TRP A 13 14.44 -15.34 -16.45
C TRP A 13 14.33 -14.82 -17.88
N ASN A 14 13.12 -14.44 -18.28
CA ASN A 14 12.85 -13.75 -19.54
C ASN A 14 12.59 -12.25 -19.33
N MET A 15 13.54 -11.42 -19.76
CA MET A 15 13.43 -9.96 -19.73
C MET A 15 12.77 -9.38 -20.98
N THR A 16 12.30 -10.22 -21.91
CA THR A 16 11.52 -9.78 -23.06
C THR A 16 10.22 -9.13 -22.58
N PRO A 17 9.81 -7.98 -23.16
CA PRO A 17 8.52 -7.38 -22.87
C PRO A 17 7.39 -8.40 -23.03
N HIS A 18 6.51 -8.51 -22.03
CA HIS A 18 5.32 -9.39 -21.97
C HIS A 18 5.54 -10.87 -21.63
N ARG A 19 6.74 -11.29 -21.20
CA ARG A 19 7.01 -12.68 -20.79
C ARG A 19 7.68 -12.85 -19.42
N GLY A 20 7.80 -11.77 -18.66
CA GLY A 20 8.29 -11.87 -17.30
C GLY A 20 7.20 -12.35 -16.35
N ASP A 21 7.64 -12.97 -15.26
CA ASP A 21 6.77 -13.45 -14.21
C ASP A 21 5.96 -12.33 -13.56
N ILE A 22 4.85 -12.75 -12.94
CA ILE A 22 3.93 -11.84 -12.26
C ILE A 22 3.68 -12.35 -10.84
N PHE A 23 3.93 -11.47 -9.88
CA PHE A 23 3.37 -11.58 -8.54
C PHE A 23 2.04 -10.80 -8.50
N GLU A 24 0.93 -11.53 -8.51
CA GLU A 24 -0.41 -10.96 -8.48
C GLU A 24 -0.93 -10.86 -7.05
N VAL A 25 -1.52 -9.73 -6.67
CA VAL A 25 -2.12 -9.50 -5.36
C VAL A 25 -3.52 -8.91 -5.53
N ALA A 26 -4.53 -9.61 -5.01
CA ALA A 26 -5.92 -9.17 -4.98
C ALA A 26 -6.38 -8.88 -3.55
N ILE A 27 -6.99 -7.71 -3.33
CA ILE A 27 -7.35 -7.20 -2.00
C ILE A 27 -8.81 -6.70 -2.01
N ASP A 28 -9.60 -7.15 -1.04
CA ASP A 28 -10.94 -6.63 -0.72
C ASP A 28 -10.96 -6.29 0.77
N ALA A 29 -10.63 -5.04 1.10
CA ALA A 29 -10.30 -4.65 2.47
C ALA A 29 -11.52 -4.48 3.39
N ASP A 30 -12.70 -4.18 2.84
CA ASP A 30 -13.95 -4.08 3.59
C ASP A 30 -14.78 -5.38 3.55
N LEU A 31 -14.29 -6.42 2.87
CA LEU A 31 -15.01 -7.68 2.63
C LEU A 31 -16.38 -7.47 1.95
N SER A 32 -16.52 -6.41 1.16
CA SER A 32 -17.75 -6.14 0.41
C SER A 32 -18.08 -7.26 -0.59
N GLY A 33 -17.10 -8.08 -0.96
CA GLY A 33 -17.20 -9.08 -2.01
C GLY A 33 -17.22 -8.47 -3.40
N GLY A 34 -16.84 -7.18 -3.52
CA GLY A 34 -16.97 -6.36 -4.72
C GLY A 34 -16.33 -6.95 -5.98
N ASN A 35 -16.73 -6.45 -7.14
CA ASN A 35 -16.35 -7.06 -8.41
C ASN A 35 -14.90 -6.72 -8.79
N TYR A 36 -14.13 -7.75 -9.15
CA TYR A 36 -12.92 -7.60 -9.97
C TYR A 36 -13.31 -7.42 -11.44
N TYR A 37 -14.23 -8.25 -11.93
CA TYR A 37 -14.51 -8.39 -13.36
C TYR A 37 -15.98 -8.69 -13.67
N GLN A 38 -16.93 -7.80 -13.36
CA GLN A 38 -18.28 -7.93 -13.94
C GLN A 38 -18.57 -6.80 -14.91
N ASN A 39 -19.04 -7.15 -16.11
CA ASN A 39 -19.57 -6.23 -17.11
C ASN A 39 -21.10 -6.29 -17.05
N PRO A 40 -21.77 -5.46 -16.24
CA PRO A 40 -23.22 -5.42 -16.26
C PRO A 40 -23.66 -4.74 -17.55
N GLN A 41 -23.91 -5.56 -18.58
CA GLN A 41 -24.42 -5.21 -19.92
C GLN A 41 -23.36 -4.89 -21.00
N ARG A 42 -23.59 -5.45 -22.20
CA ARG A 42 -22.73 -5.34 -23.38
C ARG A 42 -22.79 -3.97 -24.05
N ASP A 43 -23.85 -3.20 -23.80
CA ASP A 43 -23.99 -1.83 -24.32
C ASP A 43 -23.24 -0.87 -23.38
N GLY A 44 -22.34 -0.05 -23.91
CA GLY A 44 -21.54 0.88 -23.09
C GLY A 44 -20.37 0.23 -22.35
N TRP A 45 -19.69 -0.76 -22.95
CA TRP A 45 -18.51 -1.44 -22.36
C TRP A 45 -17.48 -0.48 -21.74
N ALA A 46 -17.19 0.64 -22.40
CA ALA A 46 -16.24 1.62 -21.89
C ALA A 46 -16.73 2.25 -20.57
N ASP A 47 -17.98 2.71 -20.54
CA ASP A 47 -18.57 3.31 -19.34
C ASP A 47 -18.65 2.29 -18.20
N ASN A 48 -18.97 1.04 -18.48
CA ASN A 48 -18.98 -0.01 -17.46
C ASN A 48 -17.57 -0.37 -16.96
N HIS A 49 -16.60 -0.42 -17.87
CA HIS A 49 -15.20 -0.66 -17.54
C HIS A 49 -14.69 0.43 -16.61
N PHE A 50 -14.86 1.70 -16.97
CA PHE A 50 -14.34 2.81 -16.18
C PHE A 50 -15.14 3.07 -14.91
N ASN A 51 -16.46 2.94 -14.89
CA ASN A 51 -17.24 3.35 -13.71
C ASN A 51 -17.34 2.30 -12.60
N HIS A 52 -17.09 1.00 -12.87
CA HIS A 52 -17.46 -0.06 -11.90
C HIS A 52 -16.39 -1.14 -11.65
N LYS A 53 -15.38 -1.29 -12.51
CA LYS A 53 -14.44 -2.43 -12.39
C LYS A 53 -13.32 -2.19 -11.38
N GLY A 54 -13.16 -3.08 -10.41
CA GLY A 54 -12.04 -3.06 -9.48
C GLY A 54 -12.12 -1.96 -8.41
N VAL A 55 -13.25 -1.27 -8.31
CA VAL A 55 -13.43 -0.10 -7.43
C VAL A 55 -13.39 -0.46 -5.95
N HIS A 56 -13.95 -1.62 -5.58
CA HIS A 56 -13.98 -2.12 -4.21
C HIS A 56 -12.88 -3.15 -3.99
N ALA A 57 -12.85 -4.19 -4.83
CA ALA A 57 -11.82 -5.22 -4.79
C ALA A 57 -10.72 -4.89 -5.81
N GLN A 58 -9.49 -4.66 -5.37
CA GLN A 58 -8.38 -4.20 -6.20
C GLN A 58 -7.44 -5.34 -6.56
N ASN A 59 -6.93 -5.36 -7.79
CA ASN A 59 -6.01 -6.40 -8.27
C ASN A 59 -4.75 -5.75 -8.88
N TYR A 60 -3.59 -6.13 -8.34
CA TYR A 60 -2.26 -5.64 -8.66
C TYR A 60 -1.46 -6.77 -9.31
N HIS A 61 -1.06 -6.59 -10.57
CA HIS A 61 -0.13 -7.47 -11.26
C HIS A 61 1.26 -6.84 -11.16
N ILE A 62 2.08 -7.33 -10.23
CA ILE A 62 3.43 -6.81 -10.01
C ILE A 62 4.38 -7.59 -10.92
N PHE A 63 5.10 -6.87 -11.79
CA PHE A 63 6.05 -7.50 -12.69
C PHE A 63 7.31 -7.90 -11.94
N THR A 64 7.88 -9.06 -12.26
CA THR A 64 9.10 -9.56 -11.62
C THR A 64 10.19 -9.85 -12.68
N PRO A 65 11.41 -9.28 -12.54
CA PRO A 65 11.74 -8.18 -11.65
C PRO A 65 10.97 -6.90 -12.05
N PRO A 66 10.54 -6.08 -11.07
CA PRO A 66 9.95 -4.78 -11.38
C PRO A 66 11.01 -3.88 -12.03
N GLY A 67 10.62 -2.88 -12.83
CA GLY A 67 11.58 -1.92 -13.39
C GLY A 67 12.48 -2.45 -14.52
N ASP A 68 13.66 -1.86 -14.70
CA ASP A 68 14.48 -1.93 -15.94
C ASP A 68 13.76 -1.40 -17.20
N GLY A 69 13.14 -0.22 -17.05
CA GLY A 69 12.37 0.42 -18.13
C GLY A 69 10.93 -0.10 -18.27
N ARG A 70 10.54 -1.09 -17.45
CA ARG A 70 9.15 -1.52 -17.27
C ARG A 70 8.49 -0.76 -16.12
N ASP A 71 7.17 -0.64 -16.20
CA ASP A 71 6.37 -0.27 -15.03
C ASP A 71 6.55 -1.33 -13.94
N TRP A 72 6.39 -0.97 -12.66
CA TRP A 72 6.55 -1.95 -11.57
C TRP A 72 5.29 -2.80 -11.39
N CYS A 73 4.13 -2.25 -11.72
CA CYS A 73 2.84 -2.90 -11.54
C CYS A 73 1.84 -2.45 -12.61
N MET A 74 0.98 -3.38 -13.02
CA MET A 74 -0.25 -3.10 -13.77
C MET A 74 -1.45 -3.31 -12.84
N ILE A 75 -2.41 -2.39 -12.88
CA ILE A 75 -3.68 -2.55 -12.16
C ILE A 75 -4.70 -3.21 -13.07
N MET A 76 -5.24 -4.34 -12.64
CA MET A 76 -6.44 -4.90 -13.26
C MET A 76 -7.68 -4.21 -12.68
N GLY A 77 -8.03 -3.09 -13.31
CA GLY A 77 -9.13 -2.22 -12.89
C GLY A 77 -9.10 -0.91 -13.67
N CYS A 78 -10.00 0.01 -13.32
CA CYS A 78 -10.10 1.31 -13.96
C CYS A 78 -9.32 2.44 -13.26
N GLN A 79 -8.63 2.15 -12.17
CA GLN A 79 -8.03 3.13 -11.26
C GLN A 79 -6.48 3.14 -11.31
N PRO A 80 -5.86 3.52 -12.45
CA PRO A 80 -4.41 3.42 -12.61
C PRO A 80 -3.62 4.25 -11.59
N TRP A 81 -4.25 5.23 -10.93
CA TRP A 81 -3.61 6.07 -9.92
C TRP A 81 -3.29 5.34 -8.61
N ILE A 82 -3.88 4.17 -8.33
CA ILE A 82 -3.65 3.47 -7.04
C ILE A 82 -2.24 2.87 -6.92
N LYS A 83 -1.55 2.64 -8.05
CA LYS A 83 -0.16 2.15 -8.06
C LYS A 83 0.89 3.25 -7.89
N GLU A 84 0.46 4.51 -7.86
CA GLU A 84 1.34 5.67 -7.79
C GLU A 84 1.52 6.16 -6.35
N PHE A 85 2.61 6.88 -6.08
CA PHE A 85 2.78 7.58 -4.81
C PHE A 85 1.66 8.64 -4.65
N PRO A 86 1.01 8.78 -3.47
CA PRO A 86 1.33 8.21 -2.17
C PRO A 86 0.49 6.97 -1.79
N TRP A 87 -0.09 6.26 -2.76
CA TRP A 87 -1.01 5.12 -2.54
C TRP A 87 -0.35 3.76 -2.62
N ALA A 88 0.70 3.64 -3.42
CA ALA A 88 1.60 2.50 -3.40
C ALA A 88 3.04 2.95 -3.66
N ASN A 89 3.99 2.09 -3.28
CA ASN A 89 5.38 2.22 -3.68
C ASN A 89 6.08 0.86 -3.57
N ALA A 90 7.15 0.68 -4.32
CA ALA A 90 7.96 -0.52 -4.33
C ALA A 90 9.45 -0.18 -4.36
N ALA A 91 10.24 -1.03 -3.72
CA ALA A 91 11.68 -1.09 -3.83
C ALA A 91 12.08 -2.54 -4.04
N TYR A 92 13.06 -2.79 -4.88
CA TYR A 92 13.47 -4.14 -5.20
C TYR A 92 14.97 -4.22 -5.50
N HIS A 93 15.49 -5.43 -5.37
CA HIS A 93 16.83 -5.80 -5.80
C HIS A 93 16.77 -7.21 -6.38
N HIS A 94 17.44 -7.44 -7.50
CA HIS A 94 17.57 -8.79 -8.07
C HIS A 94 18.95 -9.03 -8.66
N THR A 95 19.29 -10.31 -8.81
CA THR A 95 20.53 -10.78 -9.47
C THR A 95 20.28 -11.44 -10.83
N PHE A 96 19.02 -11.48 -11.28
CA PHE A 96 18.61 -12.13 -12.54
C PHE A 96 19.36 -11.61 -13.76
N LYS A 97 19.63 -12.53 -14.70
CA LYS A 97 20.07 -12.22 -16.06
C LYS A 97 19.24 -13.04 -17.04
N GLU A 98 19.08 -12.53 -18.26
CA GLU A 98 18.36 -13.24 -19.33
C GLU A 98 18.85 -14.70 -19.45
N GLY A 99 17.94 -15.66 -19.23
CA GLY A 99 18.20 -17.09 -19.33
C GLY A 99 19.10 -17.69 -18.25
N GLU A 100 19.36 -16.98 -17.15
CA GLU A 100 20.10 -17.47 -15.99
C GLU A 100 19.26 -17.36 -14.71
N GLY A 101 19.45 -18.30 -13.79
CA GLY A 101 18.84 -18.22 -12.48
C GLY A 101 19.40 -17.10 -11.60
N GLY A 102 18.62 -16.71 -10.58
CA GLY A 102 19.02 -15.71 -9.61
C GLY A 102 18.02 -15.56 -8.46
N ASN A 103 18.05 -14.40 -7.82
CA ASN A 103 17.12 -14.05 -6.76
C ASN A 103 16.50 -12.66 -6.94
N LEU A 104 15.30 -12.47 -6.39
CA LEU A 104 14.61 -11.19 -6.24
C LEU A 104 14.23 -11.00 -4.77
N THR A 105 14.46 -9.80 -4.26
CA THR A 105 13.85 -9.28 -3.05
C THR A 105 13.03 -8.05 -3.44
N LEU A 106 11.72 -8.13 -3.25
CA LEU A 106 10.77 -7.05 -3.46
C LEU A 106 10.13 -6.66 -2.13
N GLU A 107 10.26 -5.38 -1.76
CA GLU A 107 9.52 -4.75 -0.68
C GLU A 107 8.56 -3.71 -1.26
N CYS A 108 7.26 -3.91 -1.07
CA CYS A 108 6.26 -2.94 -1.49
C CYS A 108 5.16 -2.74 -0.46
N TRP A 109 4.45 -1.63 -0.59
CA TRP A 109 3.23 -1.40 0.17
C TRP A 109 2.12 -0.89 -0.73
N ILE A 110 0.91 -1.26 -0.36
CA ILE A 110 -0.33 -0.91 -1.06
C ILE A 110 -1.30 -0.29 -0.05
N THR A 111 -2.05 0.72 -0.48
CA THR A 111 -3.17 1.30 0.28
C THR A 111 -4.47 0.74 -0.27
N PRO A 112 -5.18 -0.12 0.49
CA PRO A 112 -6.51 -0.57 0.07
C PRO A 112 -7.56 0.52 0.23
N PHE A 113 -8.58 0.43 -0.62
CA PHE A 113 -9.74 1.31 -0.62
C PHE A 113 -11.03 0.50 -0.42
N ASP A 114 -11.97 1.05 0.35
CA ASP A 114 -13.36 0.59 0.36
C ASP A 114 -14.05 1.04 -0.94
N TYR A 115 -13.55 2.11 -1.55
CA TYR A 115 -13.99 2.62 -2.85
C TYR A 115 -12.86 3.43 -3.53
N ALA A 116 -12.45 3.02 -4.74
CA ALA A 116 -11.44 3.69 -5.56
C ALA A 116 -12.00 3.97 -6.98
N PRO A 117 -12.47 5.19 -7.27
CA PRO A 117 -13.05 5.50 -8.59
C PRO A 117 -11.96 5.67 -9.65
N TYR A 118 -12.34 5.55 -10.93
CA TYR A 118 -11.40 5.66 -12.05
C TYR A 118 -10.85 7.08 -12.28
N ASP A 119 -11.64 8.09 -11.94
CA ASP A 119 -11.39 9.50 -12.25
C ASP A 119 -10.43 10.18 -11.27
N GLY A 120 -10.04 9.49 -10.20
CA GLY A 120 -8.97 9.91 -9.29
C GLY A 120 -9.36 9.87 -7.81
N PRO A 121 -8.45 10.27 -6.92
CA PRO A 121 -8.60 10.02 -5.48
C PRO A 121 -9.65 10.92 -4.79
N SER A 122 -10.27 11.88 -5.49
CA SER A 122 -11.10 12.93 -4.86
C SER A 122 -12.34 12.40 -4.12
N GLN A 123 -12.90 11.28 -4.59
CA GLN A 123 -14.04 10.59 -3.98
C GLN A 123 -13.63 9.22 -3.40
N ALA A 124 -12.34 8.92 -3.36
CA ALA A 124 -11.86 7.63 -2.88
C ALA A 124 -12.02 7.50 -1.36
N VAL A 125 -12.36 6.31 -0.91
CA VAL A 125 -12.51 5.96 0.51
C VAL A 125 -11.43 4.95 0.85
N VAL A 126 -10.39 5.40 1.56
CA VAL A 126 -9.32 4.53 2.06
C VAL A 126 -9.87 3.62 3.15
N SER A 127 -9.54 2.34 3.10
CA SER A 127 -9.97 1.37 4.11
C SER A 127 -9.37 1.66 5.48
N ASP A 128 -10.20 1.62 6.52
CA ASP A 128 -9.77 1.73 7.92
C ASP A 128 -9.19 0.41 8.44
N LEU A 129 -7.97 0.11 8.03
CA LEU A 129 -7.27 -1.11 8.44
C LEU A 129 -6.79 -1.02 9.88
N LYS A 130 -7.17 -2.02 10.69
CA LYS A 130 -6.75 -2.18 12.09
C LYS A 130 -6.15 -3.57 12.30
N GLU A 131 -5.31 -3.68 13.32
CA GLU A 131 -4.85 -4.99 13.78
C GLU A 131 -6.05 -5.88 14.13
N ASN A 132 -5.96 -7.15 13.75
CA ASN A 132 -6.99 -8.17 13.86
C ASN A 132 -8.21 -8.00 12.94
N THR A 133 -8.30 -6.95 12.13
CA THR A 133 -9.32 -6.87 11.07
C THR A 133 -9.15 -8.05 10.11
N ILE A 134 -10.27 -8.61 9.67
CA ILE A 134 -10.29 -9.62 8.61
C ILE A 134 -10.54 -8.88 7.30
N ILE A 135 -9.69 -9.14 6.30
CA ILE A 135 -9.82 -8.66 4.94
C ILE A 135 -9.93 -9.84 3.98
N GLY A 136 -10.40 -9.59 2.76
CA GLY A 136 -10.20 -10.50 1.64
C GLY A 136 -8.82 -10.26 1.08
N LEU A 137 -7.99 -11.31 0.99
CA LEU A 137 -6.71 -11.27 0.30
C LEU A 137 -6.48 -12.58 -0.46
N SER A 138 -5.92 -12.50 -1.66
CA SER A 138 -5.28 -13.63 -2.33
C SER A 138 -4.07 -13.13 -3.08
N TRP A 139 -3.12 -14.02 -3.31
CA TRP A 139 -2.03 -13.76 -4.23
C TRP A 139 -1.85 -14.95 -5.17
N ALA A 140 -1.21 -14.68 -6.30
CA ALA A 140 -0.78 -15.69 -7.25
C ALA A 140 0.64 -15.38 -7.76
N ILE A 141 1.35 -16.44 -8.15
CA ILE A 141 2.60 -16.35 -8.90
C ILE A 141 2.32 -16.96 -10.28
N LEU A 142 2.56 -16.18 -11.31
CA LEU A 142 2.47 -16.57 -12.71
C LEU A 142 3.90 -16.60 -13.25
N ASP A 143 4.43 -17.80 -13.43
CA ASP A 143 5.66 -18.06 -14.16
C ASP A 143 5.32 -18.17 -15.65
N TYR A 144 5.84 -17.22 -16.43
CA TYR A 144 5.52 -17.05 -17.85
C TYR A 144 6.64 -17.49 -18.78
N ASP A 145 7.81 -17.84 -18.25
CA ASP A 145 8.97 -18.14 -19.07
C ASP A 145 9.34 -19.62 -19.16
N GLU A 146 8.82 -20.46 -18.25
CA GLU A 146 8.82 -21.90 -18.44
C GLU A 146 7.89 -22.29 -19.59
N ASN A 147 8.48 -22.63 -20.74
CA ASN A 147 7.79 -23.16 -21.91
C ASN A 147 7.35 -24.61 -21.64
N SER A 148 6.39 -24.82 -20.75
CA SER A 148 5.89 -26.15 -20.41
C SER A 148 4.43 -26.34 -20.87
N ASP A 149 4.16 -27.48 -21.52
CA ASP A 149 2.80 -27.95 -21.86
C ASP A 149 2.00 -28.35 -20.60
N LYS A 150 2.34 -27.79 -19.43
CA LYS A 150 1.79 -28.10 -18.12
C LYS A 150 1.50 -26.81 -17.36
N ASP A 151 0.40 -26.79 -16.62
CA ASP A 151 0.03 -25.66 -15.76
C ASP A 151 0.89 -25.59 -14.46
N GLU A 152 2.20 -25.85 -14.54
CA GLU A 152 3.11 -25.89 -13.38
C GLU A 152 3.56 -24.47 -12.92
N GLY A 153 3.46 -23.47 -13.81
CA GLY A 153 3.82 -22.07 -13.55
C GLY A 153 2.74 -21.22 -12.85
N PHE A 154 1.70 -21.83 -12.27
CA PHE A 154 0.62 -21.11 -11.59
C PHE A 154 0.48 -21.56 -10.14
N TRP A 155 0.68 -20.62 -9.21
CA TRP A 155 0.48 -20.83 -7.78
C TRP A 155 -0.48 -19.79 -7.25
N ASN A 156 -1.46 -20.18 -6.42
CA ASN A 156 -2.30 -19.22 -5.74
C ASN A 156 -2.72 -19.69 -4.34
N LEU A 157 -3.30 -18.76 -3.57
CA LEU A 157 -3.91 -19.09 -2.28
C LEU A 157 -5.41 -19.36 -2.33
N SER A 158 -6.11 -18.91 -3.38
CA SER A 158 -7.57 -19.04 -3.42
C SER A 158 -8.01 -20.50 -3.50
N HIS A 159 -9.09 -20.83 -2.78
CA HIS A 159 -9.74 -22.14 -2.87
C HIS A 159 -10.28 -22.43 -4.28
N ASN A 160 -10.46 -21.41 -5.10
CA ASN A 160 -10.84 -21.55 -6.49
C ASN A 160 -9.81 -20.86 -7.38
N THR A 161 -9.21 -21.61 -8.30
CA THR A 161 -8.17 -21.10 -9.21
C THR A 161 -8.71 -20.19 -10.29
N THR A 162 -10.02 -20.22 -10.53
CA THR A 162 -10.70 -19.21 -11.36
C THR A 162 -10.95 -17.97 -10.53
N MET A 163 -9.92 -17.12 -10.34
CA MET A 163 -10.06 -15.81 -9.69
C MET A 163 -10.72 -14.83 -10.67
N ASP A 164 -11.93 -15.16 -11.12
CA ASP A 164 -12.42 -14.69 -12.41
C ASP A 164 -13.34 -13.47 -12.31
N THR A 165 -13.90 -13.15 -11.14
CA THR A 165 -15.00 -12.16 -11.09
C THR A 165 -15.16 -11.37 -9.79
N TYR A 166 -15.09 -11.98 -8.59
CA TYR A 166 -15.57 -11.35 -7.33
C TYR A 166 -14.61 -11.44 -6.14
N GLY A 167 -14.57 -10.38 -5.33
CA GLY A 167 -13.87 -10.28 -4.05
C GLY A 167 -14.29 -11.34 -3.04
N SER A 168 -15.52 -11.83 -3.14
CA SER A 168 -16.06 -12.89 -2.28
C SER A 168 -15.33 -14.24 -2.42
N MET A 169 -14.50 -14.41 -3.46
CA MET A 169 -13.68 -15.59 -3.69
C MET A 169 -12.28 -15.48 -3.07
N LEU A 170 -11.94 -14.32 -2.49
CA LEU A 170 -10.69 -14.17 -1.77
C LEU A 170 -10.68 -14.97 -0.48
N CYS A 171 -9.48 -15.35 -0.04
CA CYS A 171 -9.29 -15.94 1.26
C CYS A 171 -9.46 -14.88 2.35
N ALA A 172 -10.08 -15.29 3.47
CA ALA A 172 -10.13 -14.46 4.65
C ALA A 172 -8.74 -14.39 5.30
N PHE A 173 -8.19 -13.19 5.35
CA PHE A 173 -6.88 -12.90 5.95
C PHE A 173 -7.04 -11.99 7.16
N ARG A 174 -6.55 -12.46 8.32
CA ARG A 174 -6.50 -11.63 9.53
C ARG A 174 -5.23 -10.79 9.49
N LEU A 175 -5.38 -9.47 9.57
CA LEU A 175 -4.26 -8.56 9.73
C LEU A 175 -3.62 -8.78 11.09
N MET A 176 -2.42 -9.34 11.08
CA MET A 176 -1.63 -9.52 12.30
C MET A 176 -0.80 -8.25 12.56
N PRO A 177 -0.51 -7.92 13.83
CA PRO A 177 0.47 -6.88 14.14
C PRO A 177 1.82 -7.22 13.48
N ILE A 178 2.61 -6.19 13.17
CA ILE A 178 3.99 -6.39 12.70
C ILE A 178 4.75 -7.18 13.77
N GLU A 179 5.48 -8.20 13.35
CA GLU A 179 6.31 -8.99 14.24
C GLU A 179 7.27 -8.11 15.03
N SER A 180 7.33 -8.33 16.35
CA SER A 180 8.07 -7.45 17.26
C SER A 180 9.55 -7.26 16.90
N PHE A 181 10.18 -8.28 16.30
CA PHE A 181 11.57 -8.23 15.86
C PHE A 181 11.80 -7.43 14.57
N LEU A 182 10.74 -7.15 13.80
CA LEU A 182 10.77 -6.28 12.62
C LEU A 182 10.49 -4.80 12.97
N LEU A 183 10.05 -4.52 14.20
CA LEU A 183 9.82 -3.16 14.65
C LEU A 183 11.15 -2.43 14.85
N LYS A 184 11.19 -1.15 14.45
CA LYS A 184 12.30 -0.27 14.78
C LYS A 184 12.38 -0.14 16.31
N PRO A 185 13.59 -0.15 16.92
CA PRO A 185 13.75 0.04 18.37
C PRO A 185 13.15 1.35 18.89
N LEU A 186 13.14 2.38 18.05
CA LEU A 186 12.53 3.68 18.29
C LEU A 186 11.88 4.17 16.99
N GLU A 187 10.64 4.64 17.07
CA GLU A 187 9.94 5.18 15.92
C GLU A 187 9.08 6.38 16.31
N ALA A 188 9.27 7.50 15.62
CA ALA A 188 8.39 8.65 15.73
C ALA A 188 7.12 8.41 14.90
N GLN A 189 5.96 8.63 15.52
CA GLN A 189 4.66 8.62 14.85
C GLN A 189 3.74 9.62 15.55
N TRP A 190 2.84 10.25 14.80
CA TRP A 190 1.88 11.19 15.39
C TRP A 190 0.62 11.40 14.56
N SER A 191 -0.42 11.88 15.24
CA SER A 191 -1.65 12.38 14.63
C SER A 191 -2.01 13.74 15.22
N PHE A 192 -3.06 14.35 14.67
CA PHE A 192 -3.60 15.61 15.18
C PHE A 192 -5.13 15.60 15.10
N THR A 193 -5.75 16.50 15.84
CA THR A 193 -7.17 16.82 15.77
C THR A 193 -7.31 18.32 15.77
N VAL A 194 -8.07 18.84 14.80
CA VAL A 194 -8.47 20.23 14.78
C VAL A 194 -9.49 20.44 15.90
N LEU A 195 -9.16 21.31 16.84
CA LEU A 195 -10.06 21.69 17.92
C LEU A 195 -10.96 22.86 17.52
N ASP A 196 -10.39 23.84 16.80
CA ASP A 196 -11.10 25.04 16.38
C ASP A 196 -10.47 25.62 15.11
N MET A 197 -11.18 25.56 13.97
CA MET A 197 -10.71 26.15 12.72
C MET A 197 -10.69 27.68 12.74
N THR A 198 -11.59 28.33 13.48
CA THR A 198 -11.69 29.80 13.53
C THR A 198 -10.45 30.39 14.18
N HIS A 199 -10.00 29.75 15.26
CA HIS A 199 -8.80 30.16 16.00
C HIS A 199 -7.54 29.38 15.58
N ARG A 200 -7.62 28.46 14.61
CA ARG A 200 -6.54 27.58 14.13
C ARG A 200 -5.87 26.81 15.26
N LEU A 201 -6.69 26.26 16.16
CA LEU A 201 -6.26 25.50 17.32
C LEU A 201 -6.22 24.02 16.99
N VAL A 202 -5.04 23.40 17.14
CA VAL A 202 -4.79 22.01 16.78
C VAL A 202 -4.19 21.26 17.97
N ALA A 203 -4.77 20.13 18.33
CA ALA A 203 -4.19 19.20 19.31
C ALA A 203 -3.34 18.16 18.58
N PHE A 204 -2.09 18.01 18.98
CA PHE A 204 -1.19 16.97 18.49
C PHE A 204 -1.12 15.82 19.49
N LYS A 205 -1.10 14.59 18.95
CA LYS A 205 -1.02 13.37 19.73
C LYS A 205 0.19 12.55 19.29
N ASP A 206 1.04 12.26 20.25
CA ASP A 206 2.13 11.31 20.10
C ASP A 206 1.59 9.88 19.95
N LEU A 207 2.06 9.18 18.92
CA LEU A 207 1.80 7.77 18.64
C LEU A 207 3.11 6.98 18.51
N SER A 208 4.23 7.58 18.92
CA SER A 208 5.57 7.02 18.79
C SER A 208 5.74 5.74 19.60
N ARG A 209 6.65 4.88 19.16
CA ARG A 209 6.95 3.58 19.76
C ARG A 209 8.41 3.53 20.23
N GLY A 210 8.66 2.70 21.24
CA GLY A 210 9.98 2.52 21.86
C GLY A 210 10.10 3.21 23.22
N ASN A 211 11.29 3.16 23.82
CA ASN A 211 11.58 3.81 25.09
C ASN A 211 11.92 5.29 24.86
N ILE A 212 10.94 6.19 25.01
CA ILE A 212 11.09 7.63 24.72
C ILE A 212 11.31 8.41 26.02
N THR A 213 12.30 9.29 25.99
CA THR A 213 12.69 10.17 27.11
C THR A 213 12.43 11.65 26.84
N SER A 214 12.32 12.08 25.57
CA SER A 214 11.97 13.46 25.24
C SER A 214 11.29 13.60 23.88
N TRP A 215 10.54 14.70 23.73
CA TRP A 215 9.83 15.10 22.52
C TRP A 215 10.25 16.50 22.11
N LEU A 216 10.36 16.73 20.81
CA LEU A 216 10.52 18.04 20.20
C LEU A 216 9.60 18.14 18.99
N TRP A 217 8.61 19.00 19.12
CA TRP A 217 7.72 19.41 18.05
C TRP A 217 8.25 20.69 17.42
N ASP A 218 8.34 20.70 16.09
CA ASP A 218 8.49 21.89 15.27
C ASP A 218 7.23 21.98 14.40
N PHE A 219 6.47 23.05 14.58
CA PHE A 219 5.16 23.21 13.92
C PHE A 219 5.30 23.82 12.51
N GLY A 220 6.51 24.15 12.06
CA GLY A 220 6.73 24.74 10.74
C GLY A 220 6.40 26.23 10.65
N ASP A 221 6.00 26.87 11.75
CA ASP A 221 5.70 28.31 11.87
C ASP A 221 6.73 29.05 12.75
N SER A 222 7.93 28.49 12.87
CA SER A 222 9.02 28.94 13.76
C SER A 222 8.75 28.76 15.27
N THR A 223 7.66 28.10 15.66
CA THR A 223 7.39 27.76 17.05
C THR A 223 7.65 26.27 17.33
N ILE A 224 7.96 25.96 18.59
CA ILE A 224 8.30 24.60 19.03
C ILE A 224 7.62 24.23 20.34
N SER A 225 7.55 22.94 20.64
CA SER A 225 7.10 22.43 21.94
C SER A 225 7.86 21.18 22.37
N THR A 226 8.07 21.01 23.68
CA THR A 226 8.67 19.81 24.28
C THR A 226 7.66 18.92 25.00
N LYS A 227 6.37 19.28 24.96
CA LYS A 227 5.30 18.45 25.53
C LYS A 227 5.07 17.24 24.64
N GLN A 228 4.76 16.09 25.24
CA GLN A 228 4.40 14.89 24.49
C GLN A 228 3.18 15.11 23.59
N ASN A 229 2.11 15.71 24.12
CA ASN A 229 0.86 15.99 23.39
C ASN A 229 0.53 17.50 23.48
N PRO A 230 1.12 18.36 22.63
CA PRO A 230 0.87 19.79 22.68
C PRO A 230 -0.44 20.19 22.01
N ILE A 231 -1.02 21.30 22.48
CA ILE A 231 -2.00 22.07 21.71
C ILE A 231 -1.25 23.28 21.16
N HIS A 232 -1.39 23.52 19.85
CA HIS A 232 -0.75 24.63 19.15
C HIS A 232 -1.79 25.50 18.46
N GLN A 233 -1.53 26.80 18.43
CA GLN A 233 -2.36 27.79 17.76
C GLN A 233 -1.54 28.45 16.65
N TYR A 234 -1.98 28.32 15.41
CA TYR A 234 -1.31 28.96 14.28
C TYR A 234 -1.77 30.41 14.12
N ASN A 235 -0.82 31.32 13.92
CA ASN A 235 -1.14 32.73 13.70
C ASN A 235 -1.63 33.00 12.27
N GLU A 236 -1.06 32.30 11.30
CA GLU A 236 -1.32 32.45 9.86
C GLU A 236 -1.95 31.17 9.29
N THR A 237 -2.62 31.29 8.15
CA THR A 237 -3.13 30.15 7.36
C THR A 237 -2.08 29.73 6.34
N GLY A 238 -2.01 28.44 6.01
CA GLY A 238 -1.13 27.93 4.97
C GLY A 238 -0.66 26.50 5.20
N GLU A 239 0.25 26.06 4.34
CA GLU A 239 0.87 24.74 4.46
C GLU A 239 2.06 24.77 5.42
N PHE A 240 1.96 23.99 6.49
CA PHE A 240 2.98 23.86 7.51
C PHE A 240 3.60 22.46 7.49
N VAL A 241 4.93 22.40 7.55
CA VAL A 241 5.68 21.15 7.69
C VAL A 241 5.87 20.84 9.16
N VAL A 242 5.04 19.96 9.71
CA VAL A 242 5.12 19.59 11.12
C VAL A 242 6.06 18.41 11.31
N ILE A 243 6.93 18.53 12.29
CA ILE A 243 7.99 17.57 12.60
C ILE A 243 7.90 17.19 14.07
N LEU A 244 7.79 15.89 14.34
CA LEU A 244 8.06 15.33 15.66
C LEU A 244 9.42 14.66 15.64
N THR A 245 10.30 15.05 16.56
CA THR A 245 11.53 14.32 16.90
C THR A 245 11.39 13.74 18.31
N VAL A 246 11.64 12.45 18.46
CA VAL A 246 11.70 11.76 19.76
C VAL A 246 13.11 11.26 20.03
N ASP A 247 13.52 11.28 21.29
CA ASP A 247 14.83 10.81 21.76
C ASP A 247 14.66 9.77 22.88
N GLY A 248 15.47 8.73 22.86
CA GLY A 248 15.48 7.65 23.83
C GLY A 248 16.83 6.92 23.87
N PRO A 249 16.98 5.91 24.75
CA PRO A 249 18.22 5.14 24.85
C PRO A 249 18.67 4.48 23.55
N GLU A 250 17.71 4.19 22.65
CA GLU A 250 17.96 3.59 21.33
C GLU A 250 18.27 4.64 20.23
N GLY A 251 18.41 5.91 20.59
CA GLY A 251 18.78 7.00 19.69
C GLY A 251 17.64 7.99 19.43
N LYS A 252 17.57 8.51 18.20
CA LYS A 252 16.59 9.52 17.78
C LYS A 252 15.76 9.03 16.59
N ALA A 253 14.48 9.33 16.61
CA ALA A 253 13.58 9.12 15.49
C ALA A 253 12.83 10.40 15.14
N ARG A 254 12.51 10.59 13.86
CA ARG A 254 11.81 11.78 13.35
C ARG A 254 10.70 11.39 12.40
N HIS A 255 9.56 12.07 12.49
CA HIS A 255 8.43 11.91 11.58
C HIS A 255 7.92 13.27 11.11
N ILE A 256 7.71 13.39 9.80
CA ILE A 256 7.38 14.65 9.12
C ILE A 256 6.05 14.48 8.37
N LYS A 257 5.12 15.41 8.53
CA LYS A 257 3.91 15.50 7.69
C LYS A 257 3.65 16.95 7.29
N VAL A 258 3.17 17.16 6.07
CA VAL A 258 2.65 18.45 5.61
C VAL A 258 1.20 18.57 6.05
N ARG A 259 0.81 19.73 6.54
CA ARG A 259 -0.55 20.04 6.95
C ARG A 259 -0.96 21.41 6.46
N ASP A 260 -2.11 21.47 5.80
CA ASP A 260 -2.80 22.73 5.50
C ASP A 260 -3.64 23.17 6.72
N VAL A 261 -3.45 24.41 7.17
CA VAL A 261 -4.07 25.01 8.37
C VAL A 261 -4.91 26.22 8.01
#